data_AF-A0A0G0PRV0-F1
#
_entry.id   AF-A0A0G0PRV0-F1
#
_cell.length_a   1.000
_cell.length_b   1.000
_cell.length_c   1.000
_cell.angle_alpha   90.00
_cell.angle_beta   90.00
_cell.angle_gamma   90.00
#
_symmetry.space_group_name_H-M   'P 1'
#
loop_
_entity.id
_entity.type
_entity.pdbx_description
1 polymer ?
#
loop_
_entity_poly.entity_id
_entity_poly.type
_entity_poly.pdbx_seq_one_letter_code
_entity_poly.pdbx_strand_id
1 'polypeptide(L)'
;MLKVMKLREVSSPVAYFCAEFAIDNELPTYSGGLGILAGDVMHEAAQEHYPMVGIGILYKGKEFMQHITGAGREEQRDSEFDHDTSFLRPTTIEGKPLILNLSLEASVVKIKSYHIRLSDTTLLFFLSTDVDGNPSEWISDMDALYKGDVNSQIRQQILLGVGGIKLLKALSITPSFYHINEGRPAFCIWEIVKNEMEDKQKSFEDSWEKAIKKIVYTNHTLVAAGNPTYSIELIERWATPFARKMKVDTNLLIKDGLVDPGTFSISQFALNISSKHSSVSKVHADYAKRQYPDYKWIAITNGVYMPRWQDSELL
;
A
#
# COMPACT_ATOMS: atom_id res chain seq x y z
N MET A 1 4.24 30.59 -5.46
CA MET A 1 3.54 29.67 -4.53
C MET A 1 2.54 28.86 -5.37
N LEU A 2 2.94 27.64 -5.74
CA LEU A 2 2.31 26.80 -6.78
C LEU A 2 0.89 26.34 -6.34
N LYS A 3 -0.08 26.33 -7.27
CA LYS A 3 -1.45 25.85 -7.00
C LYS A 3 -1.47 24.33 -7.16
N VAL A 4 -0.91 23.61 -6.17
CA VAL A 4 -1.16 22.18 -5.97
C VAL A 4 -2.68 21.97 -5.89
N MET A 5 -3.20 20.83 -6.35
CA MET A 5 -4.56 20.38 -6.04
C MET A 5 -4.77 20.55 -4.53
N LYS A 6 -5.44 21.63 -4.16
CA LYS A 6 -5.51 22.08 -2.77
C LYS A 6 -6.55 21.20 -2.12
N LEU A 7 -6.13 20.06 -1.59
CA LEU A 7 -6.88 19.28 -0.60
C LEU A 7 -6.96 20.12 0.69
N ARG A 8 -7.66 21.27 0.62
CA ARG A 8 -7.63 22.32 1.66
C ARG A 8 -8.08 21.81 3.03
N GLU A 9 -8.78 20.68 3.06
CA GLU A 9 -9.46 20.15 4.23
C GLU A 9 -8.81 18.86 4.77
N VAL A 10 -7.80 18.31 4.09
CA VAL A 10 -7.08 17.12 4.55
C VAL A 10 -5.82 17.55 5.29
N SER A 11 -5.99 18.15 6.48
CA SER A 11 -4.85 18.48 7.35
C SER A 11 -4.44 17.27 8.18
N SER A 12 -3.19 16.85 8.06
CA SER A 12 -2.59 15.81 8.90
C SER A 12 -3.35 14.46 8.93
N PRO A 13 -3.71 13.88 7.76
CA PRO A 13 -4.53 12.67 7.70
C PRO A 13 -3.80 11.42 8.21
N VAL A 14 -4.54 10.33 8.38
CA VAL A 14 -3.95 8.99 8.35
C VAL A 14 -3.78 8.56 6.89
N ALA A 15 -2.57 8.16 6.51
CA ALA A 15 -2.35 7.54 5.21
C ALA A 15 -2.46 6.02 5.35
N TYR A 16 -3.50 5.43 4.77
CA TYR A 16 -3.86 4.02 4.89
C TYR A 16 -3.42 3.26 3.64
N PHE A 17 -2.39 2.44 3.77
CA PHE A 17 -1.79 1.68 2.68
C PHE A 17 -2.32 0.26 2.68
N CYS A 18 -2.88 -0.17 1.55
CA CYS A 18 -3.29 -1.56 1.36
C CYS A 18 -3.04 -1.98 -0.09
N ALA A 19 -2.72 -3.27 -0.30
CA ALA A 19 -2.59 -3.81 -1.64
C ALA A 19 -3.95 -3.93 -2.35
N GLU A 20 -5.05 -3.97 -1.60
CA GLU A 20 -6.39 -4.12 -2.14
C GLU A 20 -7.41 -3.17 -1.50
N PHE A 21 -8.38 -2.75 -2.31
CA PHE A 21 -9.55 -1.96 -1.90
C PHE A 21 -10.76 -2.40 -2.72
N ALA A 22 -11.83 -2.79 -2.05
CA ALA A 22 -13.10 -3.13 -2.67
C ALA A 22 -14.08 -1.96 -2.54
N ILE A 23 -13.83 -0.85 -3.22
CA ILE A 23 -14.73 0.33 -3.18
C ILE A 23 -15.93 0.17 -4.12
N ASP A 24 -15.71 -0.47 -5.25
CA ASP A 24 -16.72 -0.73 -6.26
C ASP A 24 -16.55 -2.16 -6.76
N ASN A 25 -17.65 -2.83 -7.13
CA ASN A 25 -17.63 -4.23 -7.55
C ASN A 25 -16.98 -4.41 -8.92
N GLU A 26 -16.99 -3.39 -9.77
CA GLU A 26 -16.38 -3.44 -11.11
C GLU A 26 -14.90 -3.08 -11.11
N LEU A 27 -14.42 -2.43 -10.05
CA LEU A 27 -13.03 -2.00 -9.93
C LEU A 27 -12.14 -3.19 -9.50
N PRO A 28 -11.20 -3.67 -10.36
CA PRO A 28 -10.48 -4.91 -10.12
C PRO A 28 -9.27 -4.73 -9.18
N THR A 29 -9.50 -4.12 -8.02
CA THR A 29 -8.47 -3.78 -7.04
C THR A 29 -8.57 -4.58 -5.74
N TYR A 30 -9.27 -5.72 -5.73
CA TYR A 30 -9.40 -6.56 -4.55
C TYR A 30 -9.59 -8.04 -4.88
N SER A 31 -9.29 -8.93 -3.94
CA SER A 31 -9.47 -10.38 -4.11
C SER A 31 -10.27 -11.05 -3.00
N GLY A 32 -10.42 -10.40 -1.83
CA GLY A 32 -11.10 -11.01 -0.71
C GLY A 32 -11.33 -10.07 0.48
N GLY A 33 -11.37 -10.66 1.67
CA GLY A 33 -11.80 -9.99 2.90
C GLY A 33 -10.92 -8.81 3.35
N LEU A 34 -9.63 -8.81 3.02
CA LEU A 34 -8.74 -7.69 3.36
C LEU A 34 -9.10 -6.43 2.54
N GLY A 35 -9.42 -6.58 1.26
CA GLY A 35 -9.85 -5.51 0.37
C GLY A 35 -11.26 -5.03 0.68
N ILE A 36 -12.17 -5.93 1.07
CA ILE A 36 -13.51 -5.58 1.59
C ILE A 36 -13.38 -4.71 2.83
N LEU A 37 -12.59 -5.14 3.82
CA LEU A 37 -12.35 -4.35 5.02
C LEU A 37 -11.71 -2.99 4.69
N ALA A 38 -10.69 -2.97 3.82
CA ALA A 38 -10.03 -1.73 3.43
C ALA A 38 -11.01 -0.74 2.76
N GLY A 39 -11.92 -1.24 1.92
CA GLY A 39 -12.99 -0.44 1.31
C GLY A 39 -13.97 0.09 2.36
N ASP A 40 -14.43 -0.76 3.26
CA ASP A 40 -15.39 -0.38 4.31
C ASP A 40 -14.80 0.62 5.32
N VAL A 41 -13.52 0.47 5.68
CA VAL A 41 -12.80 1.47 6.51
C VAL A 41 -12.73 2.83 5.82
N MET A 42 -12.49 2.86 4.51
CA MET A 42 -12.47 4.11 3.75
C MET A 42 -13.87 4.74 3.64
N HIS A 43 -14.93 3.96 3.50
CA HIS A 43 -16.30 4.46 3.50
C HIS A 43 -16.73 4.99 4.88
N GLU A 44 -16.44 4.26 5.95
CA GLU A 44 -16.71 4.72 7.32
C GLU A 44 -15.95 6.01 7.62
N ALA A 45 -14.66 6.09 7.25
CA ALA A 45 -13.88 7.32 7.40
C ALA A 45 -14.48 8.50 6.62
N ALA A 46 -15.06 8.23 5.44
CA ALA A 46 -15.71 9.26 4.63
C ALA A 46 -17.02 9.76 5.27
N GLN A 47 -17.84 8.85 5.80
CA GLN A 47 -19.09 9.18 6.49
C GLN A 47 -18.83 9.98 7.78
N GLU A 48 -17.83 9.58 8.56
CA GLU A 48 -17.45 10.24 9.81
C GLU A 48 -16.59 11.51 9.59
N HIS A 49 -16.38 11.92 8.34
CA HIS A 49 -15.51 13.04 7.97
C HIS A 49 -14.09 12.96 8.58
N TYR A 50 -13.58 11.74 8.75
CA TYR A 50 -12.28 11.49 9.31
C TYR A 50 -11.18 11.75 8.26
N PRO A 51 -10.15 12.59 8.54
CA PRO A 51 -9.08 12.87 7.60
C PRO A 51 -8.26 11.60 7.26
N MET A 52 -8.50 11.03 6.08
CA MET A 52 -7.88 9.78 5.65
C MET A 52 -7.53 9.79 4.18
N VAL A 53 -6.36 9.26 3.86
CA VAL A 53 -5.91 9.05 2.48
C VAL A 53 -5.55 7.60 2.28
N GLY A 54 -6.35 6.87 1.51
CA GLY A 54 -6.05 5.52 1.08
C GLY A 54 -5.02 5.52 -0.06
N ILE A 55 -4.09 4.56 -0.03
CA ILE A 55 -3.08 4.35 -1.07
C ILE A 55 -3.09 2.87 -1.47
N GLY A 56 -3.42 2.60 -2.73
CA GLY A 56 -3.43 1.26 -3.34
C GLY A 56 -2.79 1.23 -4.72
N ILE A 57 -2.91 0.08 -5.39
CA ILE A 57 -2.44 -0.13 -6.77
C ILE A 57 -3.65 -0.26 -7.71
N LEU A 58 -3.56 0.35 -8.89
CA LEU A 58 -4.54 0.19 -9.96
C LEU A 58 -4.11 -0.98 -10.85
N TYR A 59 -4.82 -2.09 -10.75
CA TYR A 59 -4.63 -3.28 -11.58
C TYR A 59 -5.56 -3.26 -12.79
N LYS A 60 -5.17 -3.93 -13.87
CA LYS A 60 -5.93 -4.04 -15.14
C LYS A 60 -7.05 -5.08 -15.09
N GLY A 61 -7.10 -5.89 -14.03
CA GLY A 61 -8.11 -6.93 -13.87
C GLY A 61 -7.96 -8.11 -14.84
N LYS A 62 -6.73 -8.52 -15.18
CA LYS A 62 -6.50 -9.75 -15.93
C LYS A 62 -6.95 -10.97 -15.13
N GLU A 63 -7.74 -11.84 -15.75
CA GLU A 63 -8.30 -13.05 -15.13
C GLU A 63 -8.99 -12.77 -13.77
N PHE A 64 -9.74 -11.67 -13.70
CA PHE A 64 -10.42 -11.19 -12.50
C PHE A 64 -11.84 -11.72 -12.35
N MET A 65 -12.57 -11.83 -13.46
CA MET A 65 -13.98 -12.20 -13.46
C MET A 65 -14.13 -13.71 -13.50
N GLN A 66 -14.87 -14.27 -12.54
CA GLN A 66 -15.25 -15.68 -12.57
C GLN A 66 -16.35 -15.91 -13.60
N HIS A 67 -16.18 -16.92 -14.45
CA HIS A 67 -17.18 -17.41 -15.37
C HIS A 67 -17.38 -18.91 -15.18
N ILE A 68 -18.63 -19.33 -14.95
CA ILE A 68 -18.99 -20.75 -14.90
C ILE A 68 -19.59 -21.14 -16.24
N THR A 69 -18.91 -22.05 -16.94
CA THR A 69 -19.35 -22.57 -18.24
C THR A 69 -20.63 -23.40 -18.11
N GLY A 70 -21.32 -23.63 -19.22
CA GLY A 70 -22.49 -24.53 -19.26
C GLY A 70 -22.20 -25.98 -18.85
N ALA A 71 -20.93 -26.38 -18.82
CA ALA A 71 -20.48 -27.69 -18.33
C ALA A 71 -20.15 -27.71 -16.82
N GLY A 72 -20.37 -26.60 -16.10
CA GLY A 72 -20.06 -26.46 -14.68
C GLY A 72 -18.56 -26.33 -14.37
N ARG A 73 -17.73 -26.01 -15.37
CA ARG A 73 -16.31 -25.68 -15.16
C ARG A 73 -16.13 -24.19 -14.92
N GLU A 74 -15.28 -23.87 -13.96
CA GLU A 74 -14.79 -22.52 -13.72
C GLU A 74 -13.74 -22.12 -14.76
N GLU A 75 -13.90 -20.91 -15.30
CA GLU A 75 -12.96 -20.21 -16.15
C GLU A 75 -12.81 -18.77 -15.66
N GLN A 76 -11.64 -18.17 -15.87
CA GLN A 76 -11.39 -16.76 -15.54
C GLN A 76 -11.41 -15.90 -16.81
N ARG A 77 -11.96 -14.69 -16.70
CA ARG A 77 -11.98 -13.68 -17.76
C ARG A 77 -11.38 -12.37 -17.26
N ASP A 78 -10.86 -11.59 -18.19
CA ASP A 78 -10.41 -10.23 -17.88
C ASP A 78 -11.61 -9.35 -17.50
N SER A 79 -11.38 -8.40 -16.60
CA SER A 79 -12.34 -7.33 -16.31
C SER A 79 -12.51 -6.44 -17.54
N GLU A 80 -13.74 -5.99 -17.79
CA GLU A 80 -14.07 -5.00 -18.82
C GLU A 80 -13.86 -3.55 -18.32
N PHE A 81 -13.40 -3.38 -17.07
CA PHE A 81 -13.21 -2.08 -16.45
C PHE A 81 -12.10 -1.27 -17.16
N ASP A 82 -12.50 -0.19 -17.81
CA ASP A 82 -11.59 0.74 -18.47
C ASP A 82 -11.26 1.93 -17.56
N HIS A 83 -9.98 2.02 -17.16
CA HIS A 83 -9.47 3.05 -16.27
C HIS A 83 -9.73 4.47 -16.78
N ASP A 84 -9.65 4.69 -18.10
CA ASP A 84 -9.68 6.03 -18.69
C ASP A 84 -11.10 6.52 -18.96
N THR A 85 -12.10 5.62 -19.00
CA THR A 85 -13.52 5.97 -19.16
C THR A 85 -14.36 5.79 -17.89
N SER A 86 -13.76 5.28 -16.81
CA SER A 86 -14.41 5.06 -15.51
C SER A 86 -14.60 6.33 -14.66
N PHE A 87 -15.14 6.14 -13.45
CA PHE A 87 -15.25 7.18 -12.42
C PHE A 87 -13.91 7.60 -11.80
N LEU A 88 -12.80 6.93 -12.14
CA LEU A 88 -11.47 7.26 -11.66
C LEU A 88 -10.98 8.58 -12.25
N ARG A 89 -10.50 9.49 -11.39
CA ARG A 89 -9.97 10.78 -11.84
C ARG A 89 -8.45 10.73 -11.91
N PRO A 90 -7.81 11.06 -13.04
CA PRO A 90 -6.37 11.24 -13.08
C PRO A 90 -5.94 12.28 -12.04
N THR A 91 -4.90 11.96 -11.27
CA THR A 91 -4.31 12.91 -10.32
C THR A 91 -3.56 13.96 -11.12
N THR A 92 -3.84 15.23 -10.87
CA THR A 92 -3.22 16.35 -11.59
C THR A 92 -2.57 17.36 -10.65
N ILE A 93 -1.52 18.02 -11.14
CA ILE A 93 -0.93 19.21 -10.53
C ILE A 93 -1.00 20.31 -11.59
N GLU A 94 -1.63 21.44 -11.26
CA GLU A 94 -1.80 22.57 -12.19
C GLU A 94 -2.47 22.18 -13.51
N GLY A 95 -3.45 21.27 -13.45
CA GLY A 95 -4.22 20.80 -14.60
C GLY A 95 -3.47 19.81 -15.51
N LYS A 96 -2.24 19.42 -15.16
CA LYS A 96 -1.47 18.42 -15.90
C LYS A 96 -1.44 17.09 -15.15
N PRO A 97 -1.53 15.94 -15.84
CA PRO A 97 -1.37 14.63 -15.21
C PRO A 97 -0.07 14.54 -14.42
N LEU A 98 -0.18 14.10 -13.16
CA LEU A 98 0.97 13.90 -12.29
C LEU A 98 1.68 12.60 -12.68
N ILE A 99 2.93 12.72 -13.10
CA ILE A 99 3.82 11.58 -13.33
C ILE A 99 4.96 11.65 -12.32
N LEU A 100 5.06 10.62 -11.48
CA LEU A 100 6.14 10.46 -10.50
C LEU A 100 7.21 9.55 -11.08
N ASN A 101 8.45 9.70 -10.61
CA ASN A 101 9.57 8.88 -11.07
C ASN A 101 10.14 8.04 -9.93
N LEU A 102 10.18 6.73 -10.13
CA LEU A 102 10.92 5.78 -9.33
C LEU A 102 12.26 5.49 -10.03
N SER A 103 13.32 6.16 -9.58
CA SER A 103 14.66 5.91 -10.11
C SER A 103 15.27 4.67 -9.45
N LEU A 104 15.55 3.67 -10.27
CA LEU A 104 16.28 2.45 -9.95
C LEU A 104 17.68 2.54 -10.60
N GLU A 105 18.53 1.55 -10.39
CA GLU A 105 19.92 1.61 -10.85
C GLU A 105 20.07 1.63 -12.37
N ALA A 106 19.27 0.83 -13.09
CA ALA A 106 19.34 0.69 -14.54
C ALA A 106 18.16 1.35 -15.30
N SER A 107 17.16 1.86 -14.60
CA SER A 107 15.94 2.39 -15.21
C SER A 107 15.24 3.43 -14.34
N VAL A 108 14.45 4.27 -15.00
CA VAL A 108 13.48 5.15 -14.33
C VAL A 108 12.10 4.63 -14.69
N VAL A 109 11.30 4.31 -13.67
CA VAL A 109 9.93 3.86 -13.83
C VAL A 109 9.00 5.03 -13.53
N LYS A 110 8.16 5.38 -14.49
CA LYS A 110 7.11 6.38 -14.36
C LYS A 110 5.91 5.78 -13.62
N ILE A 111 5.33 6.55 -12.71
CA ILE A 111 4.14 6.16 -11.97
C ILE A 111 3.06 7.21 -12.25
N LYS A 112 1.92 6.76 -12.78
CA LYS A 112 0.69 7.56 -12.83
C LYS A 112 -0.16 7.27 -11.60
N SER A 113 -1.04 8.20 -11.26
CA SER A 113 -1.99 8.05 -10.16
C SER A 113 -3.38 8.47 -10.60
N TYR A 114 -4.37 7.72 -10.14
CA TYR A 114 -5.78 8.08 -10.20
C TYR A 114 -6.34 8.17 -8.78
N HIS A 115 -7.48 8.81 -8.61
CA HIS A 115 -8.12 8.92 -7.31
C HIS A 115 -9.64 8.90 -7.37
N ILE A 116 -10.21 8.50 -6.24
CA ILE A 116 -11.62 8.62 -5.89
C ILE A 116 -11.70 9.57 -4.70
N ARG A 117 -12.62 10.53 -4.75
CA ARG A 117 -12.96 11.39 -3.61
C ARG A 117 -14.22 10.82 -2.98
N LEU A 118 -14.10 10.23 -1.79
CA LEU A 118 -15.22 9.64 -1.06
C LEU A 118 -15.96 10.69 -0.21
N SER A 119 -15.22 11.66 0.33
CA SER A 119 -15.75 12.86 0.99
C SER A 119 -14.78 14.03 0.83
N ASP A 120 -15.02 15.14 1.51
CA ASP A 120 -14.10 16.29 1.50
C ASP A 120 -12.79 16.03 2.27
N THR A 121 -12.83 15.10 3.23
CA THR A 121 -11.70 14.75 4.10
C THR A 121 -11.07 13.40 3.75
N THR A 122 -11.72 12.60 2.88
CA THR A 122 -11.35 11.22 2.61
C THR A 122 -11.16 10.95 1.12
N LEU A 123 -9.95 10.56 0.74
CA LEU A 123 -9.58 10.24 -0.64
C LEU A 123 -8.91 8.87 -0.73
N LEU A 124 -9.11 8.20 -1.85
CA LEU A 124 -8.39 6.97 -2.19
C LEU A 124 -7.61 7.19 -3.47
N PHE A 125 -6.30 6.94 -3.44
CA PHE A 125 -5.43 6.98 -4.61
C PHE A 125 -5.03 5.57 -5.02
N PHE A 126 -5.00 5.35 -6.33
CA PHE A 126 -4.43 4.16 -6.94
C PHE A 126 -3.23 4.52 -7.81
N LEU A 127 -2.14 3.78 -7.64
CA LEU A 127 -0.89 3.94 -8.37
C LEU A 127 -0.80 2.93 -9.50
N SER A 128 -0.24 3.32 -10.65
CA SER A 128 0.00 2.40 -11.76
C SER A 128 1.32 2.69 -12.46
N THR A 129 2.02 1.63 -12.84
CA THR A 129 3.20 1.67 -13.71
C THR A 129 2.89 1.30 -15.16
N ASP A 130 1.60 1.16 -15.49
CA ASP A 130 1.11 1.05 -16.87
C ASP A 130 1.21 2.40 -17.59
N VAL A 131 2.45 2.75 -17.95
CA VAL A 131 2.80 4.03 -18.57
C VAL A 131 3.76 3.76 -19.72
N ASP A 132 3.47 4.36 -20.87
CA ASP A 132 4.29 4.21 -22.07
C ASP A 132 5.77 4.56 -21.83
N GLY A 133 6.62 3.64 -22.30
CA GLY A 133 8.07 3.71 -22.16
C GLY A 133 8.62 3.17 -20.84
N ASN A 134 7.77 2.67 -19.93
CA ASN A 134 8.26 1.87 -18.81
C ASN A 134 8.76 0.50 -19.27
N PRO A 135 9.67 -0.16 -18.51
CA PRO A 135 10.05 -1.53 -18.79
C PRO A 135 8.83 -2.46 -18.76
N SER A 136 8.79 -3.45 -19.65
CA SER A 136 7.62 -4.31 -19.86
C SER A 136 7.18 -5.05 -18.60
N GLU A 137 8.13 -5.45 -17.76
CA GLU A 137 7.86 -6.16 -16.51
C GLU A 137 7.10 -5.29 -15.51
N TRP A 138 7.35 -3.98 -15.46
CA TRP A 138 6.60 -3.05 -14.60
C TRP A 138 5.20 -2.77 -15.14
N ILE A 139 5.00 -2.91 -16.44
CA ILE A 139 3.68 -2.77 -17.08
C ILE A 139 2.83 -4.02 -16.81
N SER A 140 3.41 -5.22 -17.01
CA SER A 140 2.72 -6.50 -16.77
C SER A 140 2.45 -6.77 -15.29
N ASP A 141 3.24 -6.21 -14.37
CA ASP A 141 2.94 -6.29 -12.93
C ASP A 141 1.59 -5.67 -12.57
N MET A 142 1.05 -4.77 -13.40
CA MET A 142 -0.26 -4.17 -13.19
C MET A 142 -1.40 -5.07 -13.70
N ASP A 143 -1.11 -6.21 -14.33
CA ASP A 143 -2.15 -7.08 -14.90
C ASP A 143 -3.11 -7.58 -13.81
N ALA A 144 -2.59 -8.03 -12.67
CA ALA A 144 -3.42 -8.54 -11.59
C ALA A 144 -2.75 -8.46 -10.19
N LEU A 145 -3.61 -8.39 -9.19
CA LEU A 145 -3.26 -8.51 -7.78
C LEU A 145 -2.69 -9.92 -7.49
N TYR A 146 -1.60 -9.98 -6.73
CA TYR A 146 -0.95 -11.23 -6.28
C TYR A 146 -0.48 -12.19 -7.39
N LYS A 147 -0.36 -11.72 -8.64
CA LYS A 147 0.19 -12.50 -9.77
C LYS A 147 1.64 -12.13 -10.09
N GLY A 148 2.27 -12.97 -10.90
CA GLY A 148 3.67 -12.82 -11.33
C GLY A 148 4.66 -13.55 -10.44
N ASP A 149 5.94 -13.38 -10.76
CA ASP A 149 7.06 -13.98 -10.02
C ASP A 149 7.39 -13.20 -8.73
N VAL A 150 8.38 -13.70 -7.99
CA VAL A 150 8.85 -13.04 -6.76
C VAL A 150 9.30 -11.59 -7.02
N ASN A 151 9.93 -11.31 -8.17
CA ASN A 151 10.31 -9.94 -8.51
C ASN A 151 9.09 -9.05 -8.75
N SER A 152 8.06 -9.58 -9.43
CA SER A 152 6.78 -8.89 -9.66
C SER A 152 6.13 -8.50 -8.34
N GLN A 153 6.11 -9.43 -7.37
CA GLN A 153 5.60 -9.16 -6.03
C GLN A 153 6.39 -8.07 -5.30
N ILE A 154 7.72 -8.07 -5.41
CA ILE A 154 8.55 -7.02 -4.78
C ILE A 154 8.36 -5.67 -5.48
N ARG A 155 8.27 -5.63 -6.82
CA ARG A 155 8.02 -4.40 -7.59
C ARG A 155 6.67 -3.78 -7.23
N GLN A 156 5.62 -4.59 -7.09
CA GLN A 156 4.33 -4.13 -6.57
C GLN A 156 4.45 -3.55 -5.15
N GLN A 157 5.20 -4.20 -4.25
CA GLN A 157 5.42 -3.68 -2.88
C GLN A 157 6.20 -2.37 -2.86
N ILE A 158 7.21 -2.21 -3.73
CA ILE A 158 7.95 -0.96 -3.90
C ILE A 158 7.03 0.14 -4.46
N LEU A 159 6.21 -0.18 -5.46
CA LEU A 159 5.23 0.76 -6.00
C LEU A 159 4.27 1.23 -4.90
N LEU A 160 3.69 0.31 -4.14
CA LEU A 160 2.74 0.62 -3.07
C LEU A 160 3.39 1.45 -1.97
N GLY A 161 4.53 0.99 -1.44
CA GLY A 161 5.23 1.65 -0.34
C GLY A 161 5.92 2.94 -0.78
N VAL A 162 6.97 2.84 -1.59
CA VAL A 162 7.78 3.99 -2.01
C VAL A 162 6.98 4.92 -2.93
N GLY A 163 6.27 4.38 -3.92
CA GLY A 163 5.45 5.17 -4.84
C GLY A 163 4.35 5.95 -4.12
N GLY A 164 3.73 5.35 -3.10
CA GLY A 164 2.72 6.02 -2.28
C GLY A 164 3.27 7.19 -1.48
N ILE A 165 4.44 7.04 -0.86
CA ILE A 165 5.10 8.14 -0.15
C ILE A 165 5.53 9.26 -1.11
N LYS A 166 6.00 8.91 -2.31
CA LYS A 166 6.31 9.89 -3.36
C LYS A 166 5.07 10.68 -3.78
N LEU A 167 3.93 10.01 -3.93
CA LEU A 167 2.66 10.66 -4.24
C LEU A 167 2.27 11.66 -3.16
N LEU A 168 2.30 11.23 -1.89
CA LEU A 168 1.99 12.11 -0.76
C LEU A 168 2.89 13.36 -0.73
N LYS A 169 4.20 13.19 -0.93
CA LYS A 169 5.16 14.32 -1.01
C LYS A 169 4.83 15.25 -2.17
N ALA A 170 4.56 14.72 -3.36
CA ALA A 170 4.23 15.53 -4.54
C ALA A 170 2.93 16.33 -4.38
N LEU A 171 1.95 15.77 -3.67
CA LEU A 171 0.69 16.43 -3.33
C LEU A 171 0.78 17.33 -2.08
N SER A 172 1.96 17.44 -1.47
CA SER A 172 2.16 18.18 -0.21
C SER A 172 1.25 17.70 0.94
N ILE A 173 0.92 16.41 0.95
CA ILE A 173 0.16 15.77 2.02
C ILE A 173 1.14 15.26 3.06
N THR A 174 1.01 15.72 4.30
CA THR A 174 1.84 15.27 5.43
C THR A 174 0.98 14.49 6.41
N PRO A 175 1.03 13.14 6.41
CA PRO A 175 0.24 12.32 7.32
C PRO A 175 0.70 12.43 8.78
N SER A 176 -0.26 12.29 9.71
CA SER A 176 0.03 12.08 11.13
C SER A 176 0.61 10.69 11.37
N PHE A 177 0.02 9.69 10.73
CA PHE A 177 0.44 8.29 10.79
C PHE A 177 0.33 7.64 9.41
N TYR A 178 1.20 6.66 9.18
CA TYR A 178 1.14 5.73 8.07
C TYR A 178 0.62 4.40 8.62
N HIS A 179 -0.58 4.00 8.21
CA HIS A 179 -1.15 2.72 8.58
C HIS A 179 -0.90 1.75 7.44
N ILE A 180 -0.07 0.73 7.68
CA ILE A 180 0.17 -0.35 6.72
C ILE A 180 -0.72 -1.54 7.06
N ASN A 181 -1.58 -1.89 6.10
CA ASN A 181 -2.52 -2.99 6.22
C ASN A 181 -1.89 -4.25 5.61
N GLU A 182 -1.49 -5.20 6.47
CA GLU A 182 -0.58 -6.30 6.16
C GLU A 182 0.85 -5.83 5.78
N GLY A 183 1.81 -6.76 5.64
CA GLY A 183 3.23 -6.43 5.48
C GLY A 183 3.63 -5.80 4.13
N ARG A 184 2.83 -5.97 3.08
CA ARG A 184 3.18 -5.57 1.69
C ARG A 184 3.59 -4.11 1.50
N PRO A 185 2.99 -3.11 2.19
CA PRO A 185 3.40 -1.71 2.04
C PRO A 185 4.66 -1.33 2.82
N ALA A 186 5.32 -2.26 3.52
CA ALA A 186 6.37 -1.94 4.50
C ALA A 186 7.57 -1.17 3.91
N PHE A 187 7.88 -1.32 2.62
CA PHE A 187 8.93 -0.53 1.95
C PHE A 187 8.63 0.98 1.89
N CYS A 188 7.45 1.45 2.33
CA CYS A 188 7.19 2.87 2.53
C CYS A 188 8.21 3.54 3.46
N ILE A 189 8.73 2.83 4.46
CA ILE A 189 9.71 3.40 5.41
C ILE A 189 10.96 3.95 4.72
N TRP A 190 11.42 3.30 3.64
CA TRP A 190 12.61 3.75 2.91
C TRP A 190 12.46 5.17 2.38
N GLU A 191 11.31 5.51 1.79
CA GLU A 191 11.06 6.85 1.28
C GLU A 191 10.65 7.83 2.41
N ILE A 192 9.98 7.36 3.48
CA ILE A 192 9.69 8.19 4.66
C ILE A 192 11.00 8.70 5.28
N VAL A 193 11.97 7.79 5.50
CA VAL A 193 13.27 8.10 6.11
C VAL A 193 14.07 9.02 5.21
N LYS A 194 14.11 8.73 3.91
CA LYS A 194 14.73 9.61 2.92
C LYS A 194 14.15 11.03 2.98
N ASN A 195 12.82 11.18 3.04
CA ASN A 195 12.17 12.49 3.14
C ASN A 195 12.51 13.20 4.46
N GLU A 196 12.50 12.48 5.59
CA GLU A 196 12.87 13.04 6.90
C GLU A 196 14.35 13.48 6.94
N MET A 197 15.25 12.79 6.24
CA MET A 197 16.65 13.21 6.10
C MET A 197 16.78 14.49 5.27
N GLU A 198 16.09 14.57 4.12
CA GLU A 198 16.11 15.74 3.21
C GLU A 198 15.54 17.00 3.87
N ASP A 199 14.37 16.90 4.48
CA ASP A 199 13.66 18.06 5.05
C ASP A 199 14.27 18.48 6.40
N LYS A 200 14.81 17.47 7.12
CA LYS A 200 15.34 17.46 8.50
C LYS A 200 16.76 17.95 8.73
N GLN A 201 17.61 17.74 7.71
CA GLN A 201 19.07 17.60 7.88
C GLN A 201 19.45 16.67 9.04
N LYS A 202 18.72 15.56 9.20
CA LYS A 202 18.91 14.58 10.27
C LYS A 202 19.77 13.40 9.82
N SER A 203 20.37 12.71 10.78
CA SER A 203 21.03 11.42 10.52
C SER A 203 20.00 10.36 10.09
N PHE A 204 20.51 9.27 9.51
CA PHE A 204 19.68 8.14 9.12
C PHE A 204 19.00 7.52 10.34
N GLU A 205 19.74 7.33 11.44
CA GLU A 205 19.27 6.69 12.67
C GLU A 205 18.10 7.47 13.28
N ASP A 206 18.27 8.78 13.43
CA ASP A 206 17.22 9.67 13.94
C ASP A 206 15.97 9.67 13.05
N SER A 207 16.17 9.56 11.73
CA SER A 207 15.10 9.58 10.74
C SER A 207 14.35 8.24 10.73
N TRP A 208 15.07 7.11 10.86
CA TRP A 208 14.53 5.77 10.99
C TRP A 208 13.65 5.64 12.23
N GLU A 209 14.16 6.03 13.40
CA GLU A 209 13.39 6.00 14.65
C GLU A 209 12.13 6.87 14.60
N LYS A 210 12.20 8.05 13.97
CA LYS A 210 11.03 8.90 13.79
C LYS A 210 10.02 8.31 12.82
N ALA A 211 10.49 7.65 11.75
CA ALA A 211 9.61 6.97 10.81
C ALA A 211 8.84 5.84 11.51
N ILE A 212 9.53 5.00 12.30
CA ILE A 212 8.91 3.92 13.09
C ILE A 212 7.78 4.46 13.98
N LYS A 213 8.02 5.58 14.67
CA LYS A 213 7.02 6.24 15.55
C LYS A 213 5.75 6.70 14.82
N LYS A 214 5.80 6.83 13.49
CA LYS A 214 4.65 7.21 12.66
C LYS A 214 3.98 6.03 11.95
N ILE A 215 4.56 4.82 12.01
CA ILE A 215 4.01 3.66 11.32
C ILE A 215 3.19 2.80 12.29
N VAL A 216 1.99 2.43 11.85
CA VAL A 216 1.07 1.49 12.50
C VAL A 216 0.88 0.29 11.58
N TYR A 217 0.99 -0.92 12.13
CA TYR A 217 0.84 -2.16 11.39
C TYR A 217 -0.40 -2.94 11.85
N THR A 218 -1.18 -3.46 10.90
CA THR A 218 -2.24 -4.44 11.17
C THR A 218 -1.87 -5.76 10.55
N ASN A 219 -1.86 -6.82 11.36
CA ASN A 219 -1.67 -8.19 10.87
C ASN A 219 -3.02 -8.88 10.73
N HIS A 220 -3.25 -9.44 9.54
CA HIS A 220 -4.44 -10.24 9.21
C HIS A 220 -4.12 -11.73 9.16
N THR A 221 -2.83 -12.08 9.08
CA THR A 221 -2.38 -13.41 8.70
C THR A 221 -1.31 -13.94 9.63
N LEU A 222 -1.63 -15.02 10.35
CA LEU A 222 -0.68 -15.75 11.20
C LEU A 222 -0.15 -17.03 10.55
N VAL A 223 -0.83 -17.52 9.51
CA VAL A 223 -0.40 -18.72 8.77
C VAL A 223 0.81 -18.40 7.88
N ALA A 224 1.80 -19.29 7.87
CA ALA A 224 3.04 -19.08 7.13
C ALA A 224 2.82 -18.88 5.62
N ALA A 225 1.83 -19.56 5.03
CA ALA A 225 1.52 -19.47 3.60
C ALA A 225 1.13 -18.05 3.13
N GLY A 226 0.61 -17.20 4.02
CA GLY A 226 0.27 -15.82 3.69
C GLY A 226 1.28 -14.78 4.18
N ASN A 227 2.44 -15.21 4.67
CA ASN A 227 3.54 -14.36 5.12
C ASN A 227 4.78 -14.62 4.26
N PRO A 228 4.93 -13.92 3.11
CA PRO A 228 6.03 -14.15 2.19
C PRO A 228 7.41 -13.94 2.83
N THR A 229 8.35 -14.81 2.45
CA THR A 229 9.77 -14.65 2.73
C THR A 229 10.55 -14.57 1.41
N TYR A 230 11.69 -13.91 1.45
CA TYR A 230 12.56 -13.65 0.31
C TYR A 230 14.01 -13.95 0.67
N SER A 231 14.83 -14.28 -0.32
CA SER A 231 16.27 -14.32 -0.08
C SER A 231 16.81 -12.92 0.19
N ILE A 232 17.80 -12.82 1.07
CA ILE A 232 18.44 -11.55 1.41
C ILE A 232 19.03 -10.88 0.18
N GLU A 233 19.73 -11.63 -0.68
CA GLU A 233 20.35 -11.14 -1.92
C GLU A 233 19.33 -10.43 -2.83
N LEU A 234 18.11 -10.97 -2.90
CA LEU A 234 17.04 -10.40 -3.71
C LEU A 234 16.58 -9.06 -3.14
N ILE A 235 16.37 -8.98 -1.83
CA ILE A 235 15.94 -7.74 -1.18
C ILE A 235 17.06 -6.69 -1.20
N GLU A 236 18.32 -7.09 -1.00
CA GLU A 236 19.49 -6.23 -1.13
C GLU A 236 19.57 -5.58 -2.52
N ARG A 237 19.37 -6.39 -3.59
CA ARG A 237 19.34 -5.88 -4.95
C ARG A 237 18.30 -4.77 -5.13
N TRP A 238 17.11 -4.94 -4.58
CA TRP A 238 16.03 -3.95 -4.69
C TRP A 238 16.19 -2.76 -3.74
N ALA A 239 16.77 -2.94 -2.56
CA ALA A 239 17.00 -1.89 -1.56
C ALA A 239 18.20 -0.99 -1.88
N THR A 240 19.23 -1.52 -2.55
CA THR A 240 20.50 -0.84 -2.85
C THR A 240 20.32 0.53 -3.53
N PRO A 241 19.48 0.70 -4.56
CA PRO A 241 19.26 2.01 -5.18
C PRO A 241 18.73 3.06 -4.19
N PHE A 242 17.94 2.67 -3.19
CA PHE A 242 17.42 3.55 -2.15
C PHE A 242 18.48 3.89 -1.11
N ALA A 243 19.24 2.88 -0.65
CA ALA A 243 20.35 3.06 0.28
C ALA A 243 21.41 4.04 -0.27
N ARG A 244 21.79 3.88 -1.55
CA ARG A 244 22.74 4.79 -2.22
C ARG A 244 22.28 6.23 -2.28
N LYS A 245 20.97 6.46 -2.53
CA LYS A 245 20.39 7.82 -2.50
C LYS A 245 20.49 8.46 -1.12
N MET A 246 20.33 7.66 -0.06
CA MET A 246 20.50 8.08 1.33
C MET A 246 21.98 8.09 1.78
N LYS A 247 22.90 7.58 0.94
CA LYS A 247 24.34 7.40 1.24
C LYS A 247 24.60 6.55 2.49
N VAL A 248 23.84 5.46 2.63
CA VAL A 248 23.95 4.50 3.73
C VAL A 248 24.20 3.09 3.22
N ASP A 249 24.60 2.21 4.12
CA ASP A 249 24.73 0.78 3.84
C ASP A 249 23.35 0.14 3.59
N THR A 250 23.24 -0.72 2.57
CA THR A 250 21.98 -1.40 2.22
C THR A 250 21.44 -2.23 3.38
N ASN A 251 22.30 -2.83 4.21
CA ASN A 251 21.91 -3.62 5.36
C ASN A 251 21.05 -2.81 6.35
N LEU A 252 21.28 -1.49 6.48
CA LEU A 252 20.48 -0.64 7.35
C LEU A 252 19.01 -0.55 6.94
N LEU A 253 18.69 -0.77 5.66
CA LEU A 253 17.31 -0.72 5.15
C LEU A 253 16.57 -2.05 5.31
N ILE A 254 17.29 -3.16 5.53
CA ILE A 254 16.74 -4.52 5.42
C ILE A 254 16.90 -5.34 6.70
N LYS A 255 17.85 -4.99 7.58
CA LYS A 255 18.19 -5.74 8.80
C LYS A 255 16.98 -6.06 9.67
N ASP A 256 16.01 -5.15 9.71
CA ASP A 256 14.79 -5.27 10.52
C ASP A 256 13.83 -6.36 9.98
N GLY A 257 14.08 -6.93 8.81
CA GLY A 257 13.32 -8.05 8.26
C GLY A 257 14.05 -9.38 8.29
N LEU A 258 15.30 -9.43 8.74
CA LEU A 258 16.08 -10.67 8.76
C LEU A 258 15.55 -11.61 9.86
N VAL A 259 15.20 -12.84 9.48
CA VAL A 259 14.82 -13.91 10.43
C VAL A 259 15.93 -14.94 10.60
N ASP A 260 16.82 -15.05 9.62
CA ASP A 260 18.07 -15.80 9.65
C ASP A 260 19.06 -15.14 8.65
N PRO A 261 20.34 -15.57 8.56
CA PRO A 261 21.33 -14.93 7.70
C PRO A 261 20.99 -14.88 6.20
N GLY A 262 20.10 -15.74 5.71
CA GLY A 262 19.73 -15.84 4.29
C GLY A 262 18.30 -15.38 3.96
N THR A 263 17.44 -15.24 4.98
CA THR A 263 16.00 -15.05 4.80
C THR A 263 15.51 -13.71 5.35
N PHE A 264 14.82 -12.97 4.50
CA PHE A 264 14.06 -11.78 4.85
C PHE A 264 12.56 -12.10 4.92
N SER A 265 11.89 -11.72 6.00
CA SER A 265 10.43 -11.80 6.14
C SER A 265 9.83 -10.39 6.09
N ILE A 266 8.88 -10.19 5.17
CA ILE A 266 8.17 -8.90 5.05
C ILE A 266 7.31 -8.61 6.28
N SER A 267 6.74 -9.63 6.90
CA SER A 267 5.93 -9.49 8.12
C SER A 267 6.80 -9.17 9.32
N GLN A 268 7.98 -9.80 9.43
CA GLN A 268 8.97 -9.44 10.46
C GLN A 268 9.46 -7.99 10.28
N PHE A 269 9.71 -7.59 9.03
CA PHE A 269 10.06 -6.21 8.71
C PHE A 269 8.96 -5.25 9.15
N ALA A 270 7.71 -5.48 8.73
CA ALA A 270 6.56 -4.66 9.10
C ALA A 270 6.36 -4.53 10.62
N LEU A 271 6.57 -5.61 11.38
CA LEU A 271 6.56 -5.61 12.84
C LEU A 271 7.65 -4.68 13.40
N ASN A 272 8.90 -4.82 12.93
CA ASN A 272 10.03 -4.06 13.45
C ASN A 272 10.03 -2.59 13.03
N ILE A 273 9.46 -2.27 11.86
CA ILE A 273 9.40 -0.89 11.36
C ILE A 273 8.17 -0.11 11.83
N SER A 274 7.35 -0.68 12.74
CA SER A 274 6.13 -0.04 13.23
C SER A 274 6.12 0.11 14.75
N SER A 275 5.49 1.18 15.22
CA SER A 275 5.41 1.50 16.66
C SER A 275 4.15 0.96 17.35
N LYS A 276 3.14 0.57 16.56
CA LYS A 276 1.88 0.00 17.04
C LYS A 276 1.50 -1.18 16.18
N HIS A 277 1.05 -2.25 16.82
CA HIS A 277 0.67 -3.51 16.18
C HIS A 277 -0.76 -3.85 16.56
N SER A 278 -1.63 -3.99 15.56
CA SER A 278 -3.02 -4.36 15.78
C SER A 278 -3.36 -5.68 15.12
N SER A 279 -4.36 -6.33 15.70
CA SER A 279 -4.89 -7.63 15.29
C SER A 279 -6.40 -7.53 15.10
N VAL A 280 -6.94 -8.35 14.21
CA VAL A 280 -8.31 -8.23 13.68
C VAL A 280 -9.42 -8.80 14.57
N SER A 281 -9.07 -9.37 15.73
CA SER A 281 -10.01 -9.82 16.76
C SER A 281 -9.26 -10.08 18.07
N LYS A 282 -10.01 -10.25 19.17
CA LYS A 282 -9.43 -10.64 20.48
C LYS A 282 -8.72 -11.98 20.41
N VAL A 283 -9.34 -12.97 19.77
CA VAL A 283 -8.76 -14.31 19.60
C VAL A 283 -7.51 -14.25 18.72
N HIS A 284 -7.54 -13.48 17.64
CA HIS A 284 -6.36 -13.27 16.80
C HIS A 284 -5.22 -12.61 17.58
N ALA A 285 -5.52 -11.64 18.46
CA ALA A 285 -4.52 -11.03 19.33
C ALA A 285 -3.81 -12.06 20.23
N ASP A 286 -4.57 -13.01 20.78
CA ASP A 286 -4.01 -14.08 21.63
C ASP A 286 -3.07 -14.99 20.84
N TYR A 287 -3.41 -15.35 19.60
CA TYR A 287 -2.52 -16.13 18.74
C TYR A 287 -1.30 -15.32 18.28
N ALA A 288 -1.50 -14.06 17.89
CA ALA A 288 -0.41 -13.17 17.49
C ALA A 288 0.60 -12.96 18.62
N LYS A 289 0.12 -12.84 19.87
CA LYS A 289 0.97 -12.79 21.06
C LYS A 289 1.77 -14.07 21.31
N ARG A 290 1.25 -15.25 20.95
CA ARG A 290 1.99 -16.52 21.07
C ARG A 290 3.09 -16.63 20.02
N GLN A 291 2.82 -16.17 18.80
CA GLN A 291 3.76 -16.23 17.68
C GLN A 291 4.82 -15.12 17.74
N TYR A 292 4.42 -13.93 18.19
CA TYR A 292 5.24 -12.72 18.27
C TYR A 292 5.16 -12.13 19.69
N PRO A 293 5.77 -12.80 20.69
CA PRO A 293 5.61 -12.45 22.11
C PRO A 293 6.22 -11.11 22.50
N ASP A 294 7.19 -10.62 21.74
CA ASP A 294 7.91 -9.38 22.02
C ASP A 294 7.12 -8.11 21.63
N TYR A 295 5.96 -8.27 20.98
CA TYR A 295 5.15 -7.17 20.48
C TYR A 295 3.88 -6.98 21.30
N LYS A 296 3.49 -5.72 21.49
CA LYS A 296 2.24 -5.36 22.15
C LYS A 296 1.10 -5.31 21.14
N TRP A 297 0.22 -6.30 21.20
CA TRP A 297 -0.95 -6.40 20.33
C TRP A 297 -2.16 -5.62 20.85
N ILE A 298 -2.76 -4.83 19.96
CA ILE A 298 -4.02 -4.12 20.18
C ILE A 298 -5.12 -4.83 19.39
N ALA A 299 -6.07 -5.46 20.09
CA ALA A 299 -7.20 -6.11 19.45
C ALA A 299 -8.21 -5.08 18.95
N ILE A 300 -8.34 -4.94 17.63
CA ILE A 300 -9.36 -4.15 16.96
C ILE A 300 -10.17 -5.13 16.13
N THR A 301 -11.36 -5.47 16.62
CA THR A 301 -12.25 -6.40 15.90
C THR A 301 -12.70 -5.75 14.59
N ASN A 302 -12.54 -6.45 13.47
CA ASN A 302 -13.03 -5.97 12.18
C ASN A 302 -14.53 -5.65 12.23
N GLY A 303 -14.93 -4.65 11.46
CA GLY A 303 -16.31 -4.28 11.21
C GLY A 303 -16.56 -4.15 9.71
N VAL A 304 -17.81 -3.90 9.35
CA VAL A 304 -18.24 -3.62 7.98
C VAL A 304 -18.98 -2.28 7.95
N TYR A 305 -18.96 -1.62 6.80
CA TYR A 305 -19.67 -0.36 6.61
C TYR A 305 -21.17 -0.64 6.40
N MET A 306 -21.96 -0.48 7.46
CA MET A 306 -23.36 -0.93 7.50
C MET A 306 -24.21 -0.49 6.30
N PRO A 307 -24.15 0.76 5.80
CA PRO A 307 -24.94 1.18 4.64
C PRO A 307 -24.68 0.40 3.34
N ARG A 308 -23.54 -0.30 3.22
CA ARG A 308 -23.26 -1.17 2.08
C ARG A 308 -23.87 -2.57 2.24
N TRP A 309 -24.03 -3.04 3.46
CA TRP A 309 -24.37 -4.43 3.78
C TRP A 309 -25.78 -4.62 4.33
N GLN A 310 -26.45 -3.52 4.67
CA GLN A 310 -27.83 -3.51 5.14
C GLN A 310 -28.66 -2.62 4.22
N ASP A 311 -29.87 -3.09 3.91
CA ASP A 311 -30.85 -2.32 3.16
C ASP A 311 -31.14 -1.00 3.90
N SER A 312 -31.22 0.10 3.14
CA SER A 312 -31.53 1.42 3.68
C SER A 312 -32.87 1.50 4.40
N GLU A 313 -33.84 0.63 4.06
CA GLU A 313 -35.14 0.57 4.74
C GLU A 313 -35.06 -0.08 6.14
N LEU A 314 -33.93 -0.71 6.47
CA LEU A 314 -33.70 -1.39 7.75
C LEU A 314 -32.73 -0.63 8.67
N LEU A 315 -32.17 0.50 8.23
CA LEU A 315 -31.24 1.37 8.98
C LEU A 315 -32.00 2.51 9.68
#